data_AF-A0A2P7S3U1-F1
#
_entry.id   AF-A0A2P7S3U1-F1
#
_cell.length_a   1.000
_cell.length_b   1.000
_cell.length_c   1.000
_cell.angle_alpha   90.00
_cell.angle_beta   90.00
_cell.angle_gamma   90.00
#
_symmetry.space_group_name_H-M   'P 1'
#
loop_
_entity.id
_entity.type
_entity.pdbx_description
1 polymer ?
#
loop_
_entity_poly.entity_id
_entity_poly.type
_entity_poly.pdbx_seq_one_letter_code
_entity_poly.pdbx_strand_id
1 'polypeptide(L)' 'MRTTLTIDDDVLTVAKAMADQQHKSLGQVISDLARRSLRRGPVQGERNGIPLLSPRPDAPPVTLETVNALRDELP' A
#
# COMPACT_ATOMS: atom_id res chain seq x y z
N MET A 1 -17.57 -17.82 -0.25
CA MET A 1 -17.02 -19.14 -0.62
C MET A 1 -16.23 -19.68 0.55
N ARG A 2 -16.29 -20.98 0.84
CA ARG A 2 -15.47 -21.64 1.87
C ARG A 2 -14.43 -22.52 1.17
N THR A 3 -13.16 -22.31 1.51
CA THR A 3 -12.01 -23.00 0.91
C THR A 3 -11.07 -23.40 2.03
N THR A 4 -10.44 -24.56 1.90
CA THR A 4 -9.37 -25.01 2.80
C THR A 4 -8.03 -24.66 2.16
N LEU A 5 -7.16 -23.99 2.89
CA LEU A 5 -5.84 -23.56 2.45
C LEU A 5 -4.83 -23.96 3.50
N THR A 6 -3.67 -24.45 3.08
CA THR A 6 -2.50 -24.62 3.95
C THR A 6 -1.76 -23.29 4.02
N ILE A 7 -1.42 -22.83 5.22
CA ILE A 7 -0.66 -21.60 5.47
C ILE A 7 0.40 -21.88 6.54
N ASP A 8 1.51 -21.15 6.47
CA ASP A 8 2.59 -21.27 7.45
C ASP A 8 2.16 -20.73 8.83
N ASP A 9 2.78 -21.26 9.89
CA ASP A 9 2.40 -20.97 11.28
C ASP A 9 2.65 -19.50 11.67
N ASP A 10 3.67 -18.88 11.10
CA ASP A 10 3.99 -17.46 11.30
C ASP A 10 2.89 -16.57 10.70
N VAL A 11 2.45 -16.87 9.47
CA VAL A 11 1.35 -16.18 8.80
C VAL A 11 0.04 -16.35 9.58
N LEU A 12 -0.27 -17.55 10.05
CA LEU A 12 -1.46 -17.80 10.87
C LEU A 12 -1.43 -16.99 12.17
N THR A 13 -0.28 -16.90 12.83
CA THR A 13 -0.10 -16.15 14.07
C THR A 13 -0.35 -14.66 13.85
N VAL A 14 0.26 -14.06 12.83
CA VAL A 14 0.05 -12.65 12.48
C VAL A 14 -1.40 -12.39 12.10
N ALA A 15 -2.01 -13.26 11.29
CA ALA A 15 -3.39 -13.08 10.85
C ALA A 15 -4.40 -13.14 12.00
N LYS A 16 -4.17 -13.97 13.02
CA LYS A 16 -5.00 -13.99 14.25
C LYS A 16 -4.89 -12.68 15.02
N ALA A 17 -3.68 -12.18 15.26
CA ALA A 17 -3.49 -10.90 15.94
C ALA A 17 -4.17 -9.73 15.19
N MET A 18 -4.08 -9.73 13.86
CA MET A 18 -4.76 -8.74 13.02
C MET A 18 -6.29 -8.86 13.08
N ALA A 19 -6.83 -10.07 13.14
CA ALA A 19 -8.26 -10.33 13.25
C ALA A 19 -8.82 -9.80 14.58
N ASP A 20 -8.12 -10.06 15.68
CA ASP A 20 -8.48 -9.58 17.01
C ASP A 20 -8.44 -8.04 17.07
N GLN A 21 -7.37 -7.43 16.57
CA GLN A 21 -7.21 -5.97 16.54
C GLN A 21 -8.26 -5.26 15.69
N GLN A 22 -8.66 -5.85 14.56
CA GLN A 22 -9.62 -5.25 13.62
C GLN A 22 -11.07 -5.64 13.87
N HIS A 23 -11.34 -6.49 14.87
CA HIS A 23 -12.65 -7.11 15.10
C HIS A 23 -13.24 -7.76 13.84
N LYS A 24 -12.40 -8.48 13.09
CA LYS A 24 -12.78 -9.21 11.87
C LYS A 24 -12.55 -10.70 12.05
N SER A 25 -13.25 -11.51 11.26
CA SER A 25 -12.93 -12.95 11.20
C SER A 25 -11.58 -13.19 10.53
N LEU A 26 -10.89 -14.28 10.92
CA LEU A 26 -9.63 -14.71 10.29
C LEU A 26 -9.76 -14.83 8.77
N GLY A 27 -10.87 -15.43 8.30
CA GLY A 27 -11.15 -15.57 6.87
C GLY A 27 -11.29 -14.24 6.13
N GLN A 28 -11.87 -13.21 6.75
CA GLN A 28 -11.93 -11.86 6.18
C GLN A 28 -10.54 -11.23 6.09
N VAL A 29 -9.72 -11.35 7.14
CA VAL A 29 -8.35 -10.81 7.13
C VAL A 29 -7.51 -11.47 6.04
N ILE A 30 -7.52 -12.80 5.95
CA ILE A 30 -6.78 -13.53 4.90
C ILE A 30 -7.28 -13.14 3.50
N SER A 31 -8.59 -13.04 3.31
CA SER A 31 -9.19 -12.62 2.04
C SER A 31 -8.80 -11.18 1.65
N ASP A 32 -8.79 -10.25 2.61
CA ASP A 32 -8.34 -8.87 2.41
C ASP A 32 -6.86 -8.82 2.04
N LEU A 33 -6.00 -9.58 2.73
CA LEU A 33 -4.57 -9.67 2.46
C LEU A 33 -4.31 -10.23 1.05
N ALA A 34 -4.96 -11.33 0.69
CA ALA A 34 -4.87 -11.92 -0.64
C ALA A 34 -5.37 -10.94 -1.73
N ARG A 35 -6.46 -10.20 -1.49
CA ARG A 35 -6.93 -9.19 -2.43
C ARG A 35 -5.91 -8.07 -2.61
N ARG A 36 -5.24 -7.64 -1.54
CA ARG A 36 -4.20 -6.60 -1.61
C ARG A 36 -2.97 -7.07 -2.39
N SER A 37 -2.56 -8.33 -2.25
CA SER A 37 -1.42 -8.86 -3.01
C SER A 37 -1.71 -8.99 -4.51
N LEU A 38 -2.96 -9.29 -4.87
CA LEU A 38 -3.40 -9.33 -6.27
C LEU A 38 -3.50 -7.96 -6.93
N ARG A 39 -3.55 -6.87 -6.15
CA ARG A 39 -3.48 -5.51 -6.70
C ARG A 39 -2.04 -5.23 -7.09
N ARG A 40 -1.72 -5.43 -8.37
CA ARG A 40 -0.49 -4.90 -8.96
C ARG A 40 -0.55 -3.37 -8.83
N GLY A 41 0.40 -2.79 -8.11
CA GLY A 41 0.57 -1.33 -8.11
C GLY A 41 0.71 -0.82 -9.54
N PRO A 42 0.37 0.45 -9.82
CA PRO A 42 0.62 1.02 -11.14
C PRO A 42 2.06 0.74 -11.53
N VAL A 43 2.27 0.26 -12.77
CA VAL A 43 3.61 0.04 -13.29
C VAL A 43 4.30 1.40 -13.29
N GLN A 44 5.18 1.60 -12.31
CA GLN A 44 6.02 2.78 -12.26
C GLN A 44 6.99 2.66 -13.42
N GLY A 45 7.05 3.66 -14.29
CA GLY A 45 8.10 3.72 -15.30
C GLY A 45 9.46 3.76 -14.59
N GLU A 46 10.50 3.25 -15.24
CA GLU A 46 11.87 3.39 -14.74
C GLU A 46 12.65 4.32 -15.67
N ARG A 47 13.52 5.16 -15.10
CA ARG A 47 14.48 5.98 -15.86
C ARG A 47 15.87 5.75 -15.28
N ASN A 48 16.78 5.21 -16.10
CA ASN A 48 18.16 4.89 -15.69
C ASN A 48 18.23 3.98 -14.44
N GLY A 49 17.31 3.01 -14.31
CA GLY A 49 17.25 2.09 -13.16
C GLY A 49 16.64 2.70 -11.88
N ILE A 50 16.08 3.92 -11.97
CA ILE A 50 15.40 4.58 -10.86
C ILE A 50 13.89 4.53 -11.11
N PRO A 51 13.08 4.00 -10.18
CA PRO A 51 11.62 4.03 -10.27
C PRO A 51 11.10 5.48 -10.31
N LEU A 52 10.24 5.77 -11.29
CA LEU A 52 9.57 7.05 -11.41
C LEU A 52 8.29 7.03 -10.59
N LEU A 53 8.11 8.06 -9.75
CA LEU A 53 6.83 8.34 -9.14
C LEU A 53 5.80 8.58 -10.23
N SER A 54 4.66 7.89 -10.16
CA SER A 54 3.57 8.11 -11.11
C SER A 54 3.05 9.54 -10.96
N PRO A 55 3.13 10.40 -11.99
CA PRO A 55 2.54 11.72 -11.93
C PRO A 55 1.02 11.58 -11.78
N ARG A 56 0.41 12.40 -10.92
CA ARG A 56 -1.06 12.53 -10.92
C ARG A 56 -1.45 13.26 -12.22
N PRO A 57 -2.47 12.79 -12.96
CA PRO A 57 -2.83 13.34 -14.27
C PRO A 57 -3.00 14.86 -14.30
N ASP A 58 -3.46 15.43 -13.17
CA ASP A 58 -3.78 16.85 -13.03
C ASP A 58 -2.92 17.59 -11.99
N ALA A 59 -1.79 17.00 -11.58
CA ALA A 59 -0.90 17.70 -10.65
C ALA A 59 -0.15 18.84 -11.37
N PRO A 60 -0.17 20.07 -10.84
CA PRO A 60 0.65 21.14 -11.38
C PRO A 60 2.15 20.79 -11.22
N PRO A 61 3.02 21.29 -12.11
CA PRO A 61 4.45 21.12 -11.94
C PRO A 61 4.91 21.73 -10.62
N VAL A 62 5.79 21.04 -9.92
CA VAL A 62 6.42 21.58 -8.70
C VAL A 62 7.41 22.65 -9.13
N THR A 63 7.14 23.90 -8.77
CA THR A 63 8.02 25.04 -9.07
C THR A 63 8.86 25.42 -7.86
N LEU A 64 9.93 26.21 -8.08
CA LEU A 64 10.74 26.76 -6.99
C LEU A 64 9.92 27.67 -6.06
N GLU A 65 8.93 28.37 -6.61
CA GLU A 65 8.02 29.20 -5.82
C GLU A 65 7.21 28.35 -4.83
N THR A 66 6.65 27.22 -5.28
CA THR A 66 5.94 26.27 -4.42
C THR A 66 6.84 25.74 -3.31
N VAL A 67 8.09 25.39 -3.63
CA VAL A 67 9.06 24.85 -2.66
C VAL A 67 9.40 25.89 -1.59
N ASN A 68 9.67 27.13 -2.00
CA ASN A 68 10.02 28.20 -1.07
C ASN A 68 8.84 28.56 -0.17
N ALA A 69 7.61 28.65 -0.71
CA ALA A 69 6.42 28.92 0.09
C ALA A 69 6.23 27.89 1.23
N LEU A 70 6.36 26.59 0.93
CA LEU A 70 6.24 25.53 1.92
C LEU A 70 7.36 25.54 2.96
N ARG A 71 8.59 25.88 2.55
CA ARG A 71 9.75 25.97 3.46
C ARG A 71 9.56 27.11 4.45
N ASP A 72 9.09 28.24 3.96
CA ASP A 72 8.97 29.47 4.74
C ASP A 72 7.70 29.46 5.63
N GLU A 73 6.72 28.59 5.36
CA GLU A 73 5.51 28.34 6.18
C GLU A 73 5.72 27.39 7.38
N LEU A 74 6.79 26.59 7.39
CA LEU A 74 7.11 25.71 8.52
C LEU A 74 7.98 26.47 9.55
N PRO A 75 7.61 26.49 10.85
CA PRO A 75 8.40 27.14 11.89
C PRO A 75 9.75 26.47 12.13
#